data_AF-A0A2D8FS29-F1
#
_entry.id   AF-A0A2D8FS29-F1
#
_cell.length_a   1.000
_cell.length_b   1.000
_cell.length_c   1.000
_cell.angle_alpha   90.00
_cell.angle_beta   90.00
_cell.angle_gamma   90.00
#
_symmetry.space_group_name_H-M   'P 1'
#
loop_
_entity.id
_entity.type
_entity.pdbx_description
1 polymer ?
#
loop_
_entity_poly.entity_id
_entity_poly.type
_entity_poly.pdbx_seq_one_letter_code
_entity_poly.pdbx_strand_id
1 'polypeptide(L)'
;MAQTTPKTVLESLAQDIAAVLKSMGGSAHQNLVVDCVAALRRQRGEAVDAQALRQKIIEAFEQYRDWFVRPFGEGSQRWALARDFA
;
A
#
# COMPACT_ATOMS: atom_id res chain seq x y z
N MET A 1 1.61 22.08 -10.60
CA MET A 1 1.40 22.11 -9.13
C MET A 1 1.41 20.66 -8.64
N ALA A 2 2.57 20.14 -8.24
CA ALA A 2 2.65 18.78 -7.67
C ALA A 2 2.08 18.84 -6.25
N GLN A 3 0.86 18.34 -6.07
CA GLN A 3 0.23 18.24 -4.76
C GLN A 3 0.94 17.12 -4.01
N THR A 4 1.94 17.45 -3.18
CA THR A 4 2.59 16.47 -2.32
C THR A 4 1.54 15.97 -1.33
N THR A 5 1.13 14.70 -1.46
CA THR A 5 0.18 14.09 -0.54
C THR A 5 0.71 14.27 0.89
N PRO A 6 -0.11 14.77 1.85
CA PRO A 6 0.36 15.00 3.20
C PRO A 6 0.92 13.70 3.79
N LYS A 7 2.10 13.78 4.41
CA LYS A 7 2.89 12.62 4.88
C LYS A 7 2.09 11.67 5.77
N THR A 8 1.15 12.19 6.55
CA THR A 8 0.22 11.45 7.41
C THR A 8 -0.75 10.56 6.64
N VAL A 9 -1.22 10.98 5.46
CA VAL A 9 -2.11 10.17 4.62
C VAL A 9 -1.34 9.01 3.98
N LEU A 10 -0.10 9.26 3.53
CA LEU A 10 0.76 8.22 2.97
C LEU A 10 1.18 7.20 4.04
N GLU A 11 1.45 7.65 5.26
CA GLU A 11 1.74 6.75 6.39
C GLU A 11 0.55 5.85 6.72
N SER A 12 -0.66 6.42 6.79
CA SER A 12 -1.89 5.65 6.99
C SER A 12 -2.11 4.63 5.86
N LEU A 13 -1.82 5.00 4.61
CA LEU A 13 -1.86 4.05 3.48
C LEU A 13 -0.79 2.97 3.59
N ALA A 14 0.42 3.30 4.02
CA ALA A 14 1.47 2.31 4.27
C ALA A 14 1.02 1.31 5.35
N GLN A 15 0.42 1.78 6.45
CA GLN A 15 -0.14 0.90 7.47
C GLN A 15 -1.26 0.00 6.92
N ASP A 16 -2.16 0.54 6.09
CA ASP A 16 -3.22 -0.24 5.44
C ASP A 16 -2.63 -1.31 4.50
N ILE A 17 -1.62 -0.97 3.69
CA ILE A 17 -0.88 -1.90 2.83
C ILE A 17 -0.25 -3.01 3.67
N ALA A 18 0.39 -2.65 4.76
CA ALA A 18 1.05 -3.60 5.63
C ALA A 18 0.07 -4.56 6.30
N ALA A 19 -1.06 -4.06 6.77
CA ALA A 19 -2.14 -4.87 7.33
C ALA A 19 -2.68 -5.87 6.31
N VAL A 20 -2.89 -5.43 5.06
CA VAL A 20 -3.33 -6.30 3.96
C VAL A 20 -2.30 -7.37 3.64
N LEU A 21 -1.03 -6.99 3.47
CA LEU A 21 0.04 -7.95 3.20
C LEU A 21 0.18 -8.97 4.35
N LYS A 22 0.09 -8.54 5.61
CA LYS A 22 0.13 -9.42 6.79
C LYS A 22 -1.02 -10.42 6.77
N SER A 23 -2.24 -9.97 6.46
CA SER A 23 -3.43 -10.82 6.32
C SER A 23 -3.30 -11.86 5.19
N MET A 24 -2.56 -11.52 4.13
CA MET A 24 -2.31 -12.41 2.98
C MET A 24 -1.09 -13.35 3.15
N GLY A 25 -0.50 -13.43 4.34
CA GLY A 25 0.68 -14.27 4.59
C GLY A 25 2.03 -13.61 4.28
N GLY A 26 2.06 -12.27 4.26
CA GLY A 26 3.27 -11.45 4.14
C GLY A 26 3.63 -11.02 2.72
N SER A 27 2.97 -11.53 1.69
CA SER A 27 3.20 -11.12 0.30
C SER A 27 1.94 -11.24 -0.56
N ALA A 28 1.75 -10.29 -1.48
CA ALA A 28 0.66 -10.33 -2.43
C ALA A 28 0.98 -9.58 -3.73
N HIS A 29 0.11 -9.72 -4.73
CA HIS A 29 0.19 -8.94 -5.96
C HIS A 29 -0.37 -7.52 -5.74
N GLN A 30 0.25 -6.51 -6.32
CA GLN A 30 -0.11 -5.10 -6.20
C GLN A 30 -1.61 -4.85 -6.42
N ASN A 31 -2.20 -5.43 -7.46
CA ASN A 31 -3.63 -5.26 -7.73
C ASN A 31 -4.52 -5.81 -6.59
N LEU A 32 -4.13 -6.92 -5.95
CA LEU A 32 -4.85 -7.47 -4.80
C LEU A 32 -4.69 -6.58 -3.58
N VAL A 33 -3.48 -6.06 -3.35
CA VAL A 33 -3.23 -5.11 -2.27
C VAL A 33 -4.09 -3.87 -2.43
N VAL A 34 -4.12 -3.29 -3.63
CA VAL A 34 -4.93 -2.10 -3.94
C VAL A 34 -6.42 -2.35 -3.72
N ASP A 35 -6.94 -3.48 -4.19
CA ASP A 35 -8.35 -3.84 -4.02
C ASP A 35 -8.73 -4.03 -2.54
N CYS A 36 -7.89 -4.74 -1.77
CA CYS A 36 -8.12 -4.94 -0.35
C CYS A 36 -7.97 -3.66 0.48
N VAL A 37 -7.02 -2.77 0.16
CA VAL A 37 -6.93 -1.45 0.82
C VAL A 37 -8.16 -0.60 0.48
N ALA A 38 -8.64 -0.64 -0.77
CA ALA A 38 -9.86 0.05 -1.17
C ALA A 38 -11.08 -0.49 -0.40
N ALA A 39 -11.21 -1.81 -0.27
CA ALA A 39 -12.26 -2.44 0.52
C ALA A 39 -12.16 -2.06 2.00
N LEU A 40 -10.96 -2.09 2.59
CA LEU A 40 -10.70 -1.72 3.98
C LEU A 40 -11.12 -0.28 4.27
N ARG A 41 -10.78 0.66 3.38
CA ARG A 41 -11.17 2.06 3.54
C ARG A 41 -12.66 2.30 3.35
N ARG A 42 -13.30 1.60 2.40
CA ARG A 42 -14.76 1.62 2.26
C ARG A 42 -15.47 1.10 3.51
N GLN A 43 -14.95 0.05 4.15
CA GLN A 43 -15.49 -0.47 5.41
C GLN A 43 -15.37 0.55 6.56
N ARG A 44 -14.37 1.44 6.53
CA ARG A 44 -14.23 2.56 7.47
C ARG A 44 -15.13 3.77 7.12
N GLY A 45 -15.92 3.70 6.06
CA GLY A 45 -16.80 4.79 5.60
C GLY A 45 -16.08 5.88 4.78
N GLU A 46 -14.85 5.64 4.31
CA GLU A 46 -14.12 6.61 3.50
C GLU A 46 -14.59 6.59 2.03
N ALA A 47 -14.64 7.78 1.41
CA ALA A 47 -14.89 7.92 -0.02
C ALA A 47 -13.65 7.46 -0.81
N VAL A 48 -13.77 6.32 -1.49
CA VAL A 48 -12.66 5.71 -2.24
C VAL A 48 -12.85 5.94 -3.74
N ASP A 49 -12.04 6.85 -4.29
CA ASP A 49 -11.79 6.92 -5.73
C ASP A 49 -10.72 5.91 -6.12
N ALA A 50 -11.08 4.88 -6.90
CA ALA A 50 -10.21 3.75 -7.17
C ALA A 50 -8.93 4.14 -7.94
N GLN A 51 -9.02 5.09 -8.87
CA GLN A 51 -7.90 5.49 -9.72
C GLN A 51 -6.90 6.35 -8.95
N ALA A 52 -7.38 7.34 -8.21
CA ALA A 52 -6.55 8.18 -7.35
C ALA A 52 -5.97 7.38 -6.17
N LEU A 53 -6.75 6.48 -5.57
CA LEU A 53 -6.27 5.65 -4.47
C LEU A 53 -5.15 4.73 -4.93
N ARG A 54 -5.26 4.10 -6.11
CA ARG A 54 -4.20 3.25 -6.66
C ARG A 54 -2.88 4.00 -6.76
N GLN A 55 -2.89 5.23 -7.28
CA GLN A 55 -1.66 6.05 -7.38
C GLN A 55 -1.07 6.35 -6.00
N LYS A 56 -1.92 6.74 -5.02
CA LYS A 56 -1.46 7.01 -3.65
C LYS A 56 -0.92 5.77 -2.93
N ILE A 57 -1.48 4.60 -3.18
CA ILE A 57 -0.99 3.33 -2.63
C ILE A 57 0.41 3.01 -3.17
N ILE A 58 0.62 3.21 -4.47
CA ILE A 58 1.94 3.02 -5.09
C ILE A 58 2.93 4.04 -4.52
N GLU A 59 2.55 5.32 -4.43
CA GLU A 59 3.37 6.37 -3.83
C GLU A 59 3.74 6.04 -2.37
N ALA A 60 2.79 5.59 -1.56
CA ALA A 60 3.04 5.15 -0.19
C ALA A 60 3.98 3.95 -0.13
N PHE A 61 3.77 2.94 -0.97
CA PHE A 61 4.67 1.78 -1.06
C PHE A 61 6.10 2.19 -1.41
N GLU A 62 6.27 3.14 -2.33
CA GLU A 62 7.58 3.61 -2.76
C GLU A 62 8.25 4.56 -1.76
N GLN A 63 7.47 5.35 -1.03
CA GLN A 63 7.98 6.24 0.00
C GLN A 63 8.42 5.48 1.26
N TYR A 64 7.71 4.40 1.61
CA TYR A 64 8.00 3.56 2.77
C TYR A 64 8.68 2.24 2.36
N ARG A 65 9.67 2.30 1.45
CA ARG A 65 10.46 1.13 0.99
C ARG A 65 11.22 0.42 2.12
N ASP A 66 11.43 1.05 3.26
CA ASP A 66 11.99 0.39 4.45
C ASP A 66 11.02 -0.66 5.03
N TRP A 67 9.71 -0.50 4.81
CA TRP A 67 8.67 -1.40 5.33
C TRP A 67 8.29 -2.50 4.36
N PHE A 68 8.59 -2.30 3.07
CA PHE A 68 8.15 -3.19 2.01
C PHE A 68 9.27 -3.57 1.06
N VAL A 69 9.21 -4.79 0.56
CA VAL A 69 10.18 -5.30 -0.41
C VAL A 69 9.47 -5.80 -1.67
N ARG A 70 10.21 -5.77 -2.78
CA ARG A 70 9.83 -6.44 -4.02
C ARG A 70 10.65 -7.72 -4.13
N PRO A 71 10.09 -8.90 -3.78
CA PRO A 71 10.86 -10.14 -3.71
C PRO A 71 11.48 -10.57 -5.06
N PHE A 72 10.96 -10.07 -6.18
CA PHE A 72 11.48 -10.38 -7.52
C PHE A 72 12.21 -9.19 -8.18
N GLY A 73 12.58 -8.16 -7.41
CA GLY A 73 13.34 -7.01 -7.91
C GLY A 73 12.47 -5.81 -8.33
N GLU A 74 13.14 -4.77 -8.83
CA GLU A 74 12.52 -3.50 -9.20
C GLU A 74 11.48 -3.68 -10.32
N GLY A 75 10.39 -2.91 -10.25
CA GLY A 75 9.26 -3.04 -11.20
C GLY A 75 8.34 -4.24 -10.92
N SER A 76 8.72 -5.18 -10.04
CA SER A 76 7.84 -6.30 -9.69
C SER A 76 6.53 -5.82 -9.09
N GLN A 77 5.43 -6.37 -9.60
CA GLN A 77 4.10 -6.17 -9.03
C GLN A 77 3.85 -7.05 -7.80
N ARG A 78 4.78 -7.95 -7.45
CA ARG A 78 4.70 -8.66 -6.17
C ARG A 78 5.30 -7.78 -5.09
N TRP A 79 4.51 -7.54 -4.06
CA TRP A 79 4.88 -6.77 -2.89
C TRP A 79 4.92 -7.71 -1.69
N ALA A 80 5.82 -7.43 -0.75
CA ALA A 80 5.93 -8.18 0.49
C ALA A 80 6.31 -7.25 1.64
N LEU A 81 6.00 -7.66 2.86
CA LEU A 81 6.49 -7.00 4.07
C LEU A 81 8.00 -7.23 4.20
N ALA A 82 8.71 -6.19 4.64
CA ALA A 82 10.08 -6.35 5.10
C ALA A 82 10.11 -7.28 6.33
N ARG A 83 11.17 -8.08 6.48
CA ARG A 83 11.28 -9.04 7.60
C ARG A 83 11.30 -8.37 8.98
N ASP A 84 11.70 -7.12 9.04
CA ASP A 84 11.77 -6.30 10.27
C ASP A 84 10.48 -5.50 10.53
N PHE A 85 9.44 -5.70 9.72
CA PHE A 85 8.17 -5.03 9.94
C PHE A 85 7.45 -5.58 11.19
N ALA A 86 7.71 -4.95 12.34
CA ALA A 86 7.19 -5.30 13.66
C ALA A 86 5.86 -4.60 13.98
#